data_AF-A0A4Y2C598-F1
#
_entry.id   AF-A0A4Y2C598-F1
#
_cell.length_a   1.000
_cell.length_b   1.000
_cell.length_c   1.000
_cell.angle_alpha   90.00
_cell.angle_beta   90.00
_cell.angle_gamma   90.00
#
_symmetry.space_group_name_H-M   'P 1'
#
loop_
_entity.id
_entity.type
_entity.pdbx_description
1 polymer ?
#
loop_
_entity_poly.entity_id
_entity_poly.type
_entity_poly.pdbx_seq_one_letter_code
_entity_poly.pdbx_strand_id
1 'polypeptide(L)'
;MVENLSPAVIKIYAGRIKIVTPHVAWNHCCTNRQTLSAEPLPDSLKEVLNQSVKVVNFVKVNSTNTRLFKSLCGDMGSLHTTLLLHTEVRWLLR
;
A
#
# COMPACT_ATOMS: atom_id res chain seq x y z
N MET A 1 6.64 0.51 -13.82
CA MET A 1 6.82 -0.91 -14.21
C MET A 1 6.65 -1.74 -12.96
N VAL A 2 5.41 -2.17 -12.67
CA VAL A 2 5.16 -3.22 -11.68
C VAL A 2 5.16 -4.49 -12.51
N GLU A 3 6.25 -5.25 -12.44
CA GLU A 3 6.32 -6.53 -13.15
C GLU A 3 5.34 -7.49 -12.50
N ASN A 4 4.35 -7.93 -13.26
CA ASN A 4 3.47 -9.01 -12.86
C ASN A 4 4.34 -10.22 -12.51
N LEU A 5 4.28 -10.67 -11.25
CA LEU A 5 5.03 -11.85 -10.83
C LEU A 5 4.41 -13.07 -11.51
N SER A 6 5.03 -13.53 -12.60
CA SER A 6 4.67 -14.79 -13.26
C SER A 6 4.56 -15.93 -12.24
N PRO A 7 3.73 -16.96 -12.47
CA PRO A 7 3.64 -18.14 -11.61
C PRO A 7 5.01 -18.77 -11.28
N ALA A 8 6.00 -18.61 -12.17
CA ALA A 8 7.38 -19.02 -11.93
C ALA A 8 8.06 -18.22 -10.81
N VAL A 9 7.85 -16.89 -10.77
CA VAL A 9 8.44 -16.01 -9.76
C VAL A 9 7.81 -16.25 -8.38
N ILE A 10 6.50 -16.50 -8.33
CA ILE A 10 5.81 -16.84 -7.07
C ILE A 10 6.35 -18.16 -6.50
N LYS A 11 6.61 -19.16 -7.34
CA LYS A 11 7.25 -20.41 -6.92
C LYS A 11 8.68 -20.20 -6.41
N ILE A 12 9.48 -19.36 -7.06
CA ILE A 12 10.82 -19.00 -6.60
C ILE A 12 10.75 -18.32 -5.22
N TYR A 13 9.81 -17.39 -5.05
CA TYR A 13 9.58 -16.69 -3.78
C TYR A 13 9.18 -17.64 -2.65
N ALA A 14 8.26 -18.57 -2.91
CA ALA A 14 7.87 -19.62 -1.98
C ALA A 14 9.07 -20.48 -1.53
N GLY A 15 9.96 -20.82 -2.46
CA GLY A 15 11.20 -21.56 -2.17
C GLY A 15 12.13 -20.79 -1.22
N ARG A 16 12.31 -19.49 -1.46
CA ARG A 16 13.13 -18.63 -0.57
C ARG A 16 12.55 -18.50 0.83
N ILE A 17 11.23 -18.39 0.95
CA ILE A 17 10.55 -18.35 2.25
C ILE A 17 10.81 -19.64 3.05
N LYS A 18 10.75 -20.81 2.41
CA LYS A 18 11.04 -22.09 3.08
C LYS A 18 12.49 -22.22 3.58
N ILE A 19 13.44 -21.54 2.94
CA ILE A 19 14.84 -21.52 3.40
C ILE A 19 14.98 -20.70 4.68
N VAL A 20 14.32 -19.53 4.74
CA VAL A 20 14.38 -18.63 5.91
C VAL A 20 13.51 -19.14 7.06
N THR A 21 12.38 -19.77 6.73
CA THR A 21 11.37 -20.18 7.69
C THR A 21 10.86 -21.58 7.35
N PRO A 22 11.64 -22.65 7.63
CA PRO A 22 11.32 -24.02 7.19
C PRO A 22 10.04 -24.60 7.77
N HIS A 23 9.56 -24.04 8.90
CA HIS A 23 8.30 -24.45 9.53
C HIS A 23 7.06 -23.78 8.94
N VAL A 24 7.22 -22.81 8.01
CA VAL A 24 6.06 -22.13 7.44
C VAL A 24 5.39 -22.99 6.36
N ALA A 25 4.09 -23.23 6.54
CA ALA A 25 3.30 -23.97 5.57
C ALA A 25 2.99 -23.07 4.37
N TRP A 26 3.59 -23.37 3.21
CA TRP A 26 3.18 -22.78 1.94
C TRP A 26 2.03 -23.59 1.36
N ASN A 27 0.82 -23.05 1.41
CA ASN A 27 -0.38 -23.71 0.89
C ASN A 27 -0.89 -23.02 -0.39
N HIS A 28 -1.90 -23.61 -1.01
CA HIS A 28 -2.53 -23.07 -2.22
C HIS A 28 -3.03 -21.62 -2.02
N CYS A 29 -3.55 -21.29 -0.82
CA CYS A 29 -4.01 -19.96 -0.49
C CYS A 29 -2.89 -18.92 -0.49
N CYS A 30 -1.67 -19.28 -0.09
CA CYS A 30 -0.49 -18.41 -0.17
C CYS A 30 -0.21 -18.05 -1.64
N THR A 31 -0.13 -19.05 -2.53
CA THR A 31 0.08 -18.83 -3.96
C THR A 31 -1.00 -17.92 -4.54
N ASN A 32 -2.28 -18.21 -4.28
CA ASN A 32 -3.39 -17.42 -4.81
C ASN A 32 -3.34 -15.96 -4.32
N ARG A 33 -3.06 -15.71 -3.04
CA ARG A 33 -2.91 -14.35 -2.51
C ARG A 33 -1.71 -13.63 -3.14
N GLN A 34 -0.59 -14.31 -3.31
CA GLN A 34 0.58 -13.72 -3.98
C GLN A 34 0.25 -13.34 -5.42
N THR A 35 -0.47 -14.21 -6.15
CA THR A 35 -0.91 -13.94 -7.52
C THR A 35 -1.81 -12.71 -7.55
N LEU A 36 -2.85 -12.68 -6.71
CA LEU A 36 -3.77 -11.54 -6.61
C LEU A 36 -3.07 -10.23 -6.24
N SER A 37 -2.05 -10.29 -5.37
CA SER A 37 -1.26 -9.11 -5.00
C SER A 37 -0.28 -8.67 -6.09
N ALA A 38 0.08 -9.56 -7.00
CA ALA A 38 0.97 -9.30 -8.13
C ALA A 38 0.22 -8.82 -9.38
N GLU A 39 -1.11 -9.00 -9.41
CA GLU A 39 -1.96 -8.50 -10.47
C GLU A 39 -1.86 -6.96 -10.55
N PRO A 40 -1.73 -6.40 -11.75
CA PRO A 40 -1.61 -4.98 -11.92
C PRO A 40 -2.96 -4.34 -11.59
N LEU A 41 -2.94 -3.31 -10.73
CA LEU A 41 -4.15 -2.53 -10.47
C LEU A 41 -4.66 -1.91 -11.78
N PRO A 42 -5.99 -1.79 -11.98
CA PRO A 42 -6.55 -1.01 -13.07
C PRO A 42 -5.98 0.42 -13.08
N ASP A 43 -5.74 0.99 -14.26
CA ASP A 43 -5.05 2.29 -14.36
C ASP A 43 -5.84 3.42 -13.69
N SER A 44 -7.16 3.39 -13.75
CA SER A 44 -8.03 4.32 -13.02
C SER A 44 -7.81 4.26 -11.51
N LEU A 45 -7.64 3.06 -10.95
CA LEU A 45 -7.37 2.86 -9.53
C LEU A 45 -5.96 3.32 -9.16
N LYS A 46 -4.96 3.03 -10.01
CA LYS A 46 -3.58 3.53 -9.81
C LYS A 46 -3.55 5.05 -9.79
N GLU A 47 -4.29 5.71 -10.67
CA GLU A 47 -4.34 7.17 -10.73
C GLU A 47 -4.91 7.77 -9.44
N VAL A 48 -6.06 7.26 -8.98
CA VAL A 48 -6.68 7.71 -7.72
C VAL A 48 -5.75 7.54 -6.53
N LEU A 49 -5.05 6.40 -6.45
CA LEU A 49 -4.07 6.15 -5.39
C LEU A 49 -2.89 7.12 -5.46
N ASN A 50 -2.35 7.37 -6.66
CA ASN A 50 -1.27 8.33 -6.85
C ASN A 50 -1.68 9.76 -6.44
N GLN A 51 -2.90 10.19 -6.74
CA GLN A 51 -3.40 11.49 -6.29
C GLN A 51 -3.57 11.53 -4.77
N SER A 52 -4.08 10.45 -4.18
CA SER A 52 -4.23 10.34 -2.72
C SER A 52 -2.87 10.44 -2.01
N VAL A 53 -1.82 9.80 -2.54
CA VAL A 53 -0.44 9.93 -2.02
C VAL A 53 0.07 11.37 -2.11
N LYS A 54 -0.18 12.08 -3.21
CA LYS A 54 0.20 13.50 -3.36
C LYS A 54 -0.47 14.38 -2.30
N VAL A 55 -1.77 14.18 -2.06
CA VAL A 55 -2.52 14.94 -1.04
C VAL A 55 -1.96 14.66 0.35
N VAL A 56 -1.75 13.38 0.70
CA VAL A 56 -1.16 12.99 1.99
C VAL A 56 0.22 13.62 2.17
N ASN A 57 1.07 13.55 1.14
CA ASN A 57 2.40 14.15 1.20
C ASN A 57 2.33 15.67 1.38
N PHE A 58 1.47 16.37 0.63
CA PHE A 58 1.27 17.81 0.78
C PHE A 58 0.84 18.20 2.21
N VAL A 59 -0.10 17.47 2.80
CA VAL A 59 -0.54 17.71 4.19
C VAL A 59 0.61 17.49 5.18
N LYS A 60 1.45 16.49 4.93
CA LYS A 60 2.61 16.13 5.76
C LYS A 60 3.77 17.12 5.69
N VAL A 61 3.90 17.92 4.63
CA VAL A 61 5.06 18.81 4.43
C VAL A 61 5.26 19.78 5.60
N ASN A 62 4.18 20.33 6.16
CA ASN A 62 4.29 21.28 7.25
C ASN A 62 3.06 21.29 8.18
N SER A 63 3.24 21.91 9.36
CA SER A 63 2.21 21.98 10.41
C SER A 63 1.00 22.82 10.00
N THR A 64 1.16 23.84 9.15
CA THR A 64 0.05 24.66 8.64
C THR A 64 -0.90 23.82 7.80
N ASN A 65 -0.38 23.03 6.87
CA ASN A 65 -1.18 22.16 6.01
C ASN A 65 -1.93 21.10 6.83
N THR A 66 -1.29 20.54 7.87
CA THR A 66 -1.95 19.62 8.80
C THR A 66 -3.09 20.27 9.57
N ARG A 67 -2.92 21.52 10.03
CA ARG A 67 -3.98 22.27 10.72
C ARG A 67 -5.14 22.61 9.78
N LEU A 68 -4.84 23.03 8.54
CA LEU A 68 -5.86 23.31 7.52
C LEU A 68 -6.64 22.05 7.15
N PHE A 69 -5.96 20.93 6.94
CA PHE A 69 -6.60 19.63 6.70
C PHE A 69 -7.54 19.26 7.85
N LYS A 70 -7.08 19.42 9.09
CA LYS A 70 -7.92 19.14 10.28
C LYS A 70 -9.17 20.00 10.33
N SER A 71 -9.05 21.30 10.04
CA SER A 71 -10.20 22.21 9.96
C SER A 71 -11.18 21.78 8.87
N LEU A 72 -10.67 21.54 7.66
CA LEU A 72 -11.47 21.12 6.51
C LEU A 72 -12.24 19.84 6.80
N CYS A 73 -11.58 18.83 7.38
CA CYS A 73 -12.24 17.59 7.79
C CYS A 73 -13.29 17.81 8.87
N GLY A 74 -13.04 18.71 9.84
CA GLY A 74 -14.00 19.08 10.86
C GLY A 74 -15.25 19.74 10.28
N ASP A 75 -15.08 20.69 9.37
CA ASP A 75 -16.18 21.40 8.70
C ASP A 75 -17.04 20.46 7.84
N MET A 76 -16.44 19.42 7.26
CA MET A 76 -17.14 18.37 6.52
C MET A 76 -17.79 17.29 7.42
N GLY A 77 -17.67 17.40 8.75
CA GLY A 77 -18.21 16.41 9.69
C GLY A 77 -17.48 15.05 9.65
N SER A 78 -16.22 15.03 9.23
CA SER A 78 -15.42 13.78 9.19
C SER A 78 -15.14 13.26 10.59
N LEU A 79 -15.32 11.95 10.79
CA LEU A 79 -14.89 11.25 12.00
C LEU A 79 -13.37 11.28 12.18
N HIS A 80 -12.63 11.32 11.07
CA HIS A 80 -11.17 11.33 11.05
C HIS A 80 -10.68 12.69 10.54
N THR A 81 -10.20 13.52 11.47
CA THR A 81 -9.70 14.87 11.16
C THR A 81 -8.18 14.95 11.09
N THR A 82 -7.49 13.85 11.37
CA THR A 82 -6.02 13.79 11.41
C THR A 82 -5.53 12.62 10.60
N LEU A 83 -4.51 12.84 9.77
CA LEU A 83 -3.84 11.75 9.09
C LEU A 83 -3.12 10.85 10.10
N LEU A 84 -3.28 9.55 9.97
CA LEU A 84 -2.49 8.57 10.69
C LEU A 84 -1.09 8.56 10.07
N LEU A 85 -0.17 9.32 10.68
CA LEU A 85 1.23 9.41 10.25
C LEU A 85 2.04 8.16 10.60
N HIS A 86 1.49 7.28 11.45
CA HIS A 86 2.17 6.09 11.95
C HIS A 86 1.93 4.86 11.06
N THR A 87 2.23 5.00 9.78
CA THR A 87 2.47 3.84 8.94
C THR A 87 3.69 4.16 8.11
N GLU A 88 4.79 3.45 8.36
CA GLU A 88 5.82 3.22 7.36
C GLU A 88 5.19 2.44 6.21
N VAL A 89 4.36 3.11 5.40
CA VAL A 89 3.92 2.55 4.13
C VAL A 89 5.06 2.73 3.15
N ARG A 90 6.14 1.97 3.38
CA ARG A 90 7.37 1.96 2.59
C ARG A 90 7.12 1.62 1.11
N TRP A 91 5.93 1.11 0.77
CA TRP A 91 5.50 0.83 -0.59
C TRP A 91 4.67 1.95 -1.27
N LEU A 92 4.16 2.95 -0.52
CA LEU A 92 3.41 4.09 -1.08
C LEU A 92 4.28 5.34 -1.26
N LEU A 93 5.46 5.40 -0.65
CA LEU A 93 6.42 6.46 -0.87
C LEU A 93 7.40 6.03 -1.96
N ARG A 94 7.10 6.42 -3.21
CA ARG A 94 8.08 6.50 -4.30
C ARG A 94 8.03 7.88 -4.94
#